data_AF-A0A8T3U9H8-F1
#
_entry.id   AF-A0A8T3U9H8-F1
#
_cell.length_a   1.000
_cell.length_b   1.000
_cell.length_c   1.000
_cell.angle_alpha   90.00
_cell.angle_beta   90.00
_cell.angle_gamma   90.00
#
_symmetry.space_group_name_H-M   'P 1'
#
loop_
_entity.id
_entity.type
_entity.pdbx_description
1 polymer ?
#
loop_
_entity_poly.entity_id
_entity_poly.type
_entity_poly.pdbx_seq_one_letter_code
_entity_poly.pdbx_strand_id
1 'polypeptide(L)'
;MNKNIDEKEETKVTKQEEYNQILELFGEKAEEIDLNDVQSIYIRKNPFTDNLKRVENMTNEEKEKGLSRRRLREEAFKILFSMQFIKVDEEKVEIYCDINGIGNKEDIAYLVNIVNIYNENNKYLESIIQENKKDTWDYSRIDKVAITLIKLAIIEIEYLKIPFKISINECINICKKYNEEKNTKFINGILANYVRIKGLNDGV
;
A
#
# COMPACT_ATOMS: atom_id res chain seq x y z
N MET A 1 -9.72 -8.79 39.58
CA MET A 1 -9.09 -7.46 39.64
C MET A 1 -8.18 -7.34 38.42
N ASN A 2 -8.35 -6.24 37.70
CA ASN A 2 -7.88 -5.95 36.35
C ASN A 2 -6.41 -6.33 36.08
N LYS A 3 -6.18 -7.30 35.19
CA LYS A 3 -4.89 -7.45 34.47
C LYS A 3 -5.07 -7.30 32.95
N ASN A 4 -6.25 -7.63 32.43
CA ASN A 4 -6.54 -7.60 30.99
C ASN A 4 -6.94 -6.22 30.43
N ILE A 5 -7.16 -5.22 31.27
CA ILE A 5 -7.52 -3.86 30.86
C ILE A 5 -6.23 -3.02 30.76
N ASP A 6 -5.36 -3.12 31.76
CA ASP A 6 -4.09 -2.39 31.81
C ASP A 6 -3.10 -2.82 30.71
N GLU A 7 -3.01 -4.12 30.39
CA GLU A 7 -2.20 -4.59 29.24
C GLU A 7 -2.72 -4.06 27.90
N LYS A 8 -4.04 -3.89 27.73
CA LYS A 8 -4.63 -3.39 26.49
C LYS A 8 -4.42 -1.89 26.32
N GLU A 9 -4.38 -1.12 27.41
CA GLU A 9 -4.08 0.31 27.39
C GLU A 9 -2.58 0.57 27.23
N GLU A 10 -1.70 -0.16 27.92
CA GLU A 10 -0.23 -0.08 27.72
C GLU A 10 0.18 -0.43 26.28
N THR A 11 -0.44 -1.46 25.68
CA THR A 11 -0.20 -1.86 24.29
C THR A 11 -0.72 -0.84 23.27
N LYS A 12 -1.64 0.05 23.67
CA LYS A 12 -2.22 1.11 22.83
C LYS A 12 -1.35 2.37 22.82
N VAL A 13 -0.78 2.71 23.97
CA VAL A 13 0.13 3.86 24.15
C VAL A 13 1.46 3.66 23.42
N THR A 14 2.05 2.47 23.49
CA THR A 14 3.33 2.13 22.81
C THR A 14 3.25 2.14 21.28
N LYS A 15 2.08 1.88 20.69
CA LYS A 15 1.89 1.83 19.22
C LYS A 15 1.67 3.21 18.58
N GLN A 16 1.19 4.17 19.36
CA GLN A 16 1.07 5.57 18.95
C GLN A 16 2.46 6.20 18.75
N GLU A 17 3.41 5.84 19.60
CA GLU A 17 4.78 6.36 19.58
C GLU A 17 5.55 5.92 18.31
N GLU A 18 5.35 4.68 17.85
CA GLU A 18 5.99 4.15 16.63
C GLU A 18 5.47 4.83 15.34
N TYR A 19 4.18 5.16 15.28
CA TYR A 19 3.59 5.88 14.16
C TYR A 19 4.03 7.34 14.12
N ASN A 20 4.10 7.98 15.28
CA ASN A 20 4.61 9.35 15.42
C ASN A 20 6.08 9.44 14.95
N GLN A 21 6.90 8.40 15.15
CA GLN A 21 8.28 8.36 14.67
C GLN A 21 8.41 8.27 13.14
N ILE A 22 7.50 7.57 12.47
CA ILE A 22 7.46 7.49 11.00
C ILE A 22 7.00 8.83 10.42
N LEU A 23 5.97 9.43 11.00
CA LEU A 23 5.51 10.75 10.60
C LEU A 23 6.56 11.82 10.86
N GLU A 24 7.29 11.75 11.97
CA GLU A 24 8.47 12.59 12.25
C GLU A 24 9.59 12.40 11.21
N LEU A 25 9.85 11.16 10.75
CA LEU A 25 10.80 10.86 9.66
C LEU A 25 10.38 11.47 8.32
N PHE A 26 9.07 11.60 8.05
CA PHE A 26 8.53 12.22 6.85
C PHE A 26 8.18 13.72 7.03
N GLY A 27 8.48 14.29 8.20
CA GLY A 27 8.32 15.71 8.51
C GLY A 27 6.90 16.18 8.82
N GLU A 28 5.95 15.26 9.07
CA GLU A 28 4.56 15.60 9.39
C GLU A 28 4.18 15.23 10.84
N LYS A 29 3.32 16.03 11.47
CA LYS A 29 2.81 15.76 12.83
C LYS A 29 1.51 14.96 12.76
N ALA A 30 1.36 13.99 13.65
CA ALA A 30 0.24 13.04 13.75
C ALA A 30 -1.14 13.63 14.12
N GLU A 31 -1.32 14.95 14.04
CA GLU A 31 -2.48 15.63 14.66
C GLU A 31 -3.78 15.57 13.81
N GLU A 32 -3.75 15.10 12.55
CA GLU A 32 -4.91 15.17 11.64
C GLU A 32 -5.56 13.82 11.25
N ILE A 33 -5.12 12.67 11.77
CA ILE A 33 -5.58 11.36 11.27
C ILE A 33 -6.39 10.60 12.34
N ASP A 34 -7.62 10.19 11.99
CA ASP A 34 -8.48 9.36 12.85
C ASP A 34 -7.81 8.00 13.14
N LEU A 35 -7.39 7.86 14.39
CA LEU A 35 -6.63 6.73 14.92
C LEU A 35 -7.37 5.39 14.83
N ASN A 36 -8.70 5.41 14.66
CA ASN A 36 -9.50 4.19 14.55
C ASN A 36 -9.37 3.52 13.17
N ASP A 37 -9.11 4.29 12.12
CA ASP A 37 -8.93 3.75 10.77
C ASP A 37 -7.57 3.04 10.61
N VAL A 38 -6.54 3.54 11.32
CA VAL A 38 -5.16 3.02 11.27
C VAL A 38 -5.00 1.73 12.10
N GLN A 39 -5.78 1.59 13.18
CA GLN A 39 -5.71 0.45 14.12
C GLN A 39 -6.04 -0.91 13.48
N SER A 40 -6.77 -0.95 12.37
CA SER A 40 -7.24 -2.21 11.78
C SER A 40 -6.17 -2.95 10.95
N ILE A 41 -5.06 -2.31 10.56
CA ILE A 41 -4.21 -2.81 9.45
C ILE A 41 -2.83 -3.37 9.91
N TYR A 42 -2.26 -2.92 11.04
CA TYR A 42 -0.80 -3.09 11.28
C TYR A 42 -0.40 -3.89 12.53
N ILE A 43 -1.19 -4.88 12.97
CA ILE A 43 -0.78 -5.72 14.11
C ILE A 43 0.25 -6.78 13.68
N ARG A 44 1.54 -6.50 13.91
CA ARG A 44 2.57 -7.44 14.41
C ARG A 44 3.80 -6.64 14.87
N LYS A 45 4.46 -7.13 15.94
CA LYS A 45 5.69 -6.67 16.62
C LYS A 45 6.52 -5.62 15.86
N ASN A 46 6.90 -4.51 16.53
CA ASN A 46 7.65 -3.36 16.02
C ASN A 46 8.40 -3.66 14.70
N PRO A 47 7.74 -3.47 13.55
CA PRO A 47 8.27 -3.94 12.28
C PRO A 47 9.50 -3.14 11.84
N PHE A 48 9.72 -1.95 12.41
CA PHE A 48 10.85 -1.09 12.08
C PHE A 48 12.14 -1.58 12.71
N THR A 49 12.14 -1.86 14.02
CA THR A 49 13.33 -2.40 14.71
C THR A 49 13.62 -3.83 14.27
N ASP A 50 12.59 -4.64 14.00
CA ASP A 50 12.76 -6.00 13.49
C ASP A 50 13.26 -6.03 12.04
N ASN A 51 12.80 -5.10 11.18
CA ASN A 51 13.32 -4.97 9.82
C ASN A 51 14.76 -4.44 9.82
N LEU A 52 15.08 -3.39 10.56
CA LEU A 52 16.44 -2.84 10.61
C LEU A 52 17.44 -3.89 11.12
N LYS A 53 17.15 -4.58 12.23
CA LYS A 53 18.00 -5.68 12.72
C LYS A 53 18.11 -6.81 11.70
N ARG A 54 17.02 -7.15 11.00
CA ARG A 54 17.07 -8.15 9.94
C ARG A 54 18.00 -7.70 8.81
N VAL A 55 17.88 -6.44 8.37
CA VAL A 55 18.67 -5.86 7.27
C VAL A 55 20.13 -5.67 7.63
N GLU A 56 20.44 -5.33 8.88
CA GLU A 56 21.80 -5.30 9.43
C GLU A 56 22.47 -6.68 9.35
N ASN A 57 21.68 -7.75 9.55
CA ASN A 57 22.15 -9.13 9.47
C ASN A 57 22.11 -9.73 8.04
N MET A 58 21.60 -8.99 7.04
CA MET A 58 21.59 -9.46 5.64
C MET A 58 22.95 -9.25 4.98
N THR A 59 23.42 -10.26 4.27
CA THR A 59 24.55 -10.15 3.36
C THR A 59 24.23 -9.26 2.15
N ASN A 60 25.25 -8.71 1.50
CA ASN A 60 25.06 -7.92 0.27
C ASN A 60 24.37 -8.74 -0.84
N GLU A 61 24.72 -10.02 -0.96
CA GLU A 61 24.09 -10.93 -1.92
C GLU A 61 22.58 -11.13 -1.64
N GLU A 62 22.19 -11.23 -0.37
CA GLU A 62 20.77 -11.31 0.01
C GLU A 62 20.00 -10.02 -0.28
N LYS A 63 20.64 -8.86 -0.16
CA LYS A 63 20.03 -7.56 -0.49
C LYS A 63 19.87 -7.38 -2.00
N GLU A 64 20.85 -7.81 -2.78
CA GLU A 64 20.83 -7.72 -4.25
C GLU A 64 19.91 -8.76 -4.91
N LYS A 65 19.47 -9.78 -4.15
CA LYS A 65 18.55 -10.79 -4.64
C LYS A 65 17.17 -10.19 -4.94
N GLY A 66 16.74 -10.34 -6.19
CA GLY A 66 15.44 -9.89 -6.66
C GLY A 66 14.27 -10.50 -5.88
N LEU A 67 13.27 -9.68 -5.61
CA LEU A 67 12.02 -10.06 -4.98
C LEU A 67 11.15 -10.88 -5.94
N SER A 68 10.29 -11.73 -5.39
CA SER A 68 9.23 -12.32 -6.20
C SER A 68 8.26 -11.23 -6.64
N ARG A 69 7.68 -11.37 -7.84
CA ARG A 69 6.67 -10.42 -8.37
C ARG A 69 5.55 -10.10 -7.38
N ARG A 70 5.12 -11.11 -6.61
CA ARG A 70 4.09 -10.96 -5.58
C ARG A 70 4.57 -10.10 -4.41
N ARG A 71 5.79 -10.33 -3.92
CA ARG A 71 6.38 -9.52 -2.85
C ARG A 71 6.62 -8.09 -3.32
N LEU A 72 7.17 -7.90 -4.53
CA LEU A 72 7.39 -6.57 -5.10
C LEU A 72 6.10 -5.75 -5.21
N ARG A 73 4.99 -6.38 -5.65
CA ARG A 73 3.67 -5.74 -5.67
C ARG A 73 3.17 -5.38 -4.27
N GLU A 74 3.44 -6.22 -3.28
CA GLU A 74 3.08 -5.94 -1.89
C GLU A 74 3.89 -4.75 -1.34
N GLU A 75 5.17 -4.62 -1.68
CA GLU A 75 5.97 -3.44 -1.33
C GLU A 75 5.46 -2.18 -2.03
N ALA A 76 5.11 -2.27 -3.32
CA ALA A 76 4.48 -1.16 -4.04
C ALA A 76 3.16 -0.71 -3.39
N PHE A 77 2.32 -1.66 -2.96
CA PHE A 77 1.09 -1.34 -2.22
C PHE A 77 1.36 -0.56 -0.94
N LYS A 78 2.35 -0.96 -0.13
CA LYS A 78 2.68 -0.26 1.12
C LYS A 78 3.12 1.18 0.87
N ILE A 79 3.94 1.41 -0.15
CA ILE A 79 4.39 2.76 -0.54
C ILE A 79 3.19 3.58 -1.04
N LEU A 80 2.36 3.06 -1.96
CA LEU A 80 1.19 3.80 -2.44
C LEU A 80 0.15 4.08 -1.34
N PHE A 81 0.08 3.21 -0.32
CA PHE A 81 -0.78 3.41 0.83
C PHE A 81 -0.28 4.57 1.69
N SER A 82 1.04 4.67 1.95
CA SER A 82 1.59 5.82 2.68
C SER A 82 1.35 7.13 1.93
N MET A 83 1.33 7.09 0.59
CA MET A 83 0.98 8.23 -0.26
C MET A 83 -0.47 8.73 -0.11
N GLN A 84 -1.35 8.01 0.60
CA GLN A 84 -2.67 8.52 0.98
C GLN A 84 -2.61 9.53 2.14
N PHE A 85 -1.44 9.70 2.75
CA PHE A 85 -1.23 10.54 3.94
C PHE A 85 -0.11 11.54 3.72
N ILE A 86 0.99 11.12 3.08
CA ILE A 86 2.19 11.94 2.90
C ILE A 86 2.59 12.02 1.42
N LYS A 87 3.37 13.03 1.05
CA LYS A 87 4.05 13.03 -0.24
C LYS A 87 5.27 12.13 -0.21
N VAL A 88 5.39 11.29 -1.23
CA VAL A 88 6.54 10.40 -1.47
C VAL A 88 7.15 10.72 -2.83
N ASP A 89 8.45 10.96 -2.82
CA ASP A 89 9.31 11.14 -3.99
C ASP A 89 10.31 9.97 -4.08
N GLU A 90 11.19 10.01 -5.07
CA GLU A 90 12.18 8.96 -5.32
C GLU A 90 13.12 8.73 -4.13
N GLU A 91 13.60 9.81 -3.48
CA GLU A 91 14.47 9.73 -2.30
C GLU A 91 13.80 8.93 -1.17
N LYS A 92 12.52 9.21 -0.90
CA LYS A 92 11.76 8.46 0.11
C LYS A 92 11.55 6.99 -0.26
N VAL A 93 11.50 6.65 -1.55
CA VAL A 93 11.45 5.25 -2.01
C VAL A 93 12.78 4.55 -1.76
N GLU A 94 13.91 5.21 -2.02
CA GLU A 94 15.24 4.65 -1.73
C GLU A 94 15.42 4.39 -0.23
N ILE A 95 15.06 5.36 0.61
CA ILE A 95 15.08 5.20 2.07
C ILE A 95 14.21 4.03 2.51
N TYR A 96 13.00 3.90 1.94
CA TYR A 96 12.14 2.76 2.19
C TYR A 96 12.82 1.42 1.81
N CYS A 97 13.47 1.37 0.65
CA CYS A 97 14.15 0.17 0.16
C CYS A 97 15.30 -0.23 1.07
N ASP A 98 16.11 0.73 1.52
CA ASP A 98 17.22 0.50 2.46
C ASP A 98 16.72 -0.08 3.79
N ILE A 99 15.68 0.53 4.38
CA ILE A 99 15.10 0.06 5.65
C ILE A 99 14.51 -1.35 5.53
N ASN A 100 14.04 -1.74 4.34
CA ASN A 100 13.41 -3.04 4.09
C ASN A 100 14.36 -4.08 3.46
N GLY A 101 15.63 -3.73 3.24
CA GLY A 101 16.65 -4.62 2.67
C GLY A 101 16.40 -4.98 1.21
N ILE A 102 15.86 -4.04 0.44
CA ILE A 102 15.61 -4.17 -1.00
C ILE A 102 16.76 -3.49 -1.72
N GLY A 103 17.82 -4.23 -2.03
CA GLY A 103 19.01 -3.73 -2.71
C GLY A 103 19.06 -4.06 -4.20
N ASN A 104 18.13 -4.87 -4.71
CA ASN A 104 18.05 -5.18 -6.13
C ASN A 104 17.65 -3.94 -6.94
N LYS A 105 18.51 -3.52 -7.87
CA LYS A 105 18.32 -2.29 -8.65
C LYS A 105 17.07 -2.31 -9.53
N GLU A 106 16.69 -3.46 -10.09
CA GLU A 106 15.50 -3.57 -10.93
C GLU A 106 14.22 -3.45 -10.10
N ASP A 107 14.20 -4.02 -8.89
CA ASP A 107 13.09 -3.89 -7.95
C ASP A 107 12.93 -2.44 -7.47
N ILE A 108 14.03 -1.77 -7.10
CA ILE A 108 14.00 -0.34 -6.70
C ILE A 108 13.46 0.50 -7.86
N ALA A 109 13.99 0.32 -9.08
CA ALA A 109 13.54 1.05 -10.26
C ALA A 109 12.05 0.81 -10.56
N TYR A 110 11.56 -0.41 -10.34
CA TYR A 110 10.13 -0.71 -10.46
C TYR A 110 9.28 0.06 -9.43
N LEU A 111 9.71 0.11 -8.17
CA LEU A 111 9.01 0.83 -7.11
C LEU A 111 9.00 2.34 -7.37
N VAL A 112 10.14 2.91 -7.76
CA VAL A 112 10.26 4.32 -8.16
C VAL A 112 9.34 4.63 -9.34
N ASN A 113 9.32 3.78 -10.37
CA ASN A 113 8.45 3.97 -11.52
C ASN A 113 6.95 3.98 -11.14
N ILE A 114 6.52 3.07 -10.25
CA ILE A 114 5.14 3.08 -9.75
C ILE A 114 4.79 4.39 -9.04
N VAL A 115 5.69 4.89 -8.18
CA VAL A 115 5.49 6.15 -7.45
C VAL A 115 5.41 7.33 -8.40
N ASN A 116 6.27 7.38 -9.42
CA ASN A 116 6.25 8.43 -10.44
C ASN A 116 4.94 8.42 -11.24
N ILE A 117 4.51 7.25 -11.73
CA ILE A 117 3.24 7.10 -12.43
C ILE A 117 2.08 7.55 -11.53
N TYR A 118 2.09 7.17 -10.25
CA TYR A 118 1.07 7.60 -9.30
C TYR A 118 1.05 9.12 -9.15
N ASN A 119 2.21 9.74 -8.89
CA ASN A 119 2.32 11.19 -8.67
C ASN A 119 1.83 12.00 -9.88
N GLU A 120 2.15 11.54 -11.10
CA GLU A 120 1.73 12.20 -12.33
C GLU A 120 0.22 12.01 -12.62
N ASN A 121 -0.35 10.87 -12.23
CA ASN A 121 -1.69 10.46 -12.67
C ASN A 121 -2.73 10.38 -11.53
N ASN A 122 -2.40 10.80 -10.30
CA ASN A 122 -3.28 10.58 -9.15
C ASN A 122 -4.71 11.10 -9.36
N LYS A 123 -4.86 12.30 -9.93
CA LYS A 123 -6.19 12.88 -10.23
C LYS A 123 -7.01 12.02 -11.20
N TYR A 124 -6.34 11.44 -12.20
CA TYR A 124 -6.98 10.53 -13.15
C TYR A 124 -7.38 9.21 -12.49
N LEU A 125 -6.50 8.64 -11.67
CA LEU A 125 -6.79 7.43 -10.92
C LEU A 125 -7.98 7.63 -9.96
N GLU A 126 -8.09 8.80 -9.34
CA GLU A 126 -9.23 9.17 -8.50
C GLU A 126 -10.52 9.32 -9.28
N SER A 127 -10.48 9.93 -10.48
CA SER A 127 -11.66 10.08 -11.33
C SER A 127 -12.24 8.73 -11.72
N ILE A 128 -11.40 7.74 -12.06
CA ILE A 128 -11.85 6.38 -12.35
C ILE A 128 -12.64 5.82 -11.16
N ILE A 129 -12.14 5.94 -9.93
CA ILE A 129 -12.84 5.42 -8.75
C ILE A 129 -14.17 6.15 -8.54
N GLN A 130 -14.20 7.48 -8.73
CA GLN A 130 -15.38 8.30 -8.56
C GLN A 130 -16.47 8.05 -9.62
N GLU A 131 -16.09 7.78 -10.86
CA GLU A 131 -17.01 7.45 -11.95
C GLU A 131 -17.61 6.04 -11.81
N ASN A 132 -16.92 5.15 -11.10
CA ASN A 132 -17.31 3.74 -10.97
C ASN A 132 -17.99 3.39 -9.63
N LYS A 133 -17.95 4.29 -8.63
CA LYS A 133 -18.67 4.11 -7.36
C LYS A 133 -20.17 4.36 -7.53
N LYS A 134 -20.98 3.87 -6.58
CA LYS A 134 -22.40 4.24 -6.50
C LYS A 134 -22.52 5.74 -6.18
N ASP A 135 -23.50 6.43 -6.77
CA ASP A 135 -23.74 7.86 -6.55
C ASP A 135 -23.91 8.22 -5.06
N THR A 136 -24.42 7.28 -4.27
CA THR A 136 -24.65 7.45 -2.83
C THR A 136 -23.39 7.36 -1.97
N TRP A 137 -22.23 7.06 -2.55
CA TRP A 137 -20.97 6.86 -1.80
C TRP A 137 -20.10 8.09 -1.91
N ASP A 138 -19.70 8.65 -0.77
CA ASP A 138 -18.67 9.69 -0.73
C ASP A 138 -17.29 9.04 -0.89
N TYR A 139 -16.45 9.59 -1.77
CA TYR A 139 -15.09 9.13 -1.98
C TYR A 139 -14.28 9.14 -0.68
N SER A 140 -14.49 10.16 0.17
CA SER A 140 -13.81 10.30 1.46
C SER A 140 -14.11 9.15 2.44
N ARG A 141 -15.22 8.43 2.23
CA ARG A 141 -15.66 7.29 3.06
C ARG A 141 -15.22 5.94 2.52
N ILE A 142 -14.57 5.91 1.35
CA ILE A 142 -14.03 4.68 0.80
C ILE A 142 -12.75 4.32 1.56
N ASP A 143 -12.65 3.06 1.94
CA ASP A 143 -11.48 2.53 2.62
C ASP A 143 -10.19 2.81 1.83
N LYS A 144 -9.19 3.40 2.50
CA LYS A 144 -7.91 3.80 1.89
C LYS A 144 -7.12 2.61 1.32
N VAL A 145 -7.26 1.40 1.89
CA VAL A 145 -6.69 0.17 1.32
C VAL A 145 -7.36 -0.15 0.00
N ALA A 146 -8.70 -0.06 -0.07
CA ALA A 146 -9.42 -0.31 -1.31
C ALA A 146 -9.06 0.70 -2.40
N ILE A 147 -8.99 2.00 -2.06
CA ILE A 147 -8.52 3.06 -2.97
C ILE A 147 -7.13 2.70 -3.50
N THR A 148 -6.17 2.46 -2.60
CA THR A 148 -4.77 2.20 -2.96
C THR A 148 -4.65 0.98 -3.89
N LEU A 149 -5.37 -0.09 -3.58
CA LEU A 149 -5.35 -1.33 -4.35
C LEU A 149 -5.96 -1.18 -5.75
N ILE A 150 -7.03 -0.40 -5.88
CA ILE A 150 -7.61 -0.08 -7.19
C ILE A 150 -6.61 0.76 -8.01
N LYS A 151 -6.02 1.80 -7.40
CA LYS A 151 -5.02 2.64 -8.05
C LYS A 151 -3.81 1.82 -8.53
N LEU A 152 -3.28 0.92 -7.68
CA LEU A 152 -2.18 0.03 -8.03
C LEU A 152 -2.53 -0.88 -9.22
N ALA A 153 -3.71 -1.51 -9.20
CA ALA A 153 -4.13 -2.39 -10.29
C ALA A 153 -4.27 -1.65 -11.62
N ILE A 154 -4.81 -0.43 -11.62
CA ILE A 154 -4.91 0.41 -12.81
C ILE A 154 -3.52 0.82 -13.32
N ILE A 155 -2.59 1.19 -12.42
CA ILE A 155 -1.20 1.49 -12.80
C ILE A 155 -0.58 0.28 -13.51
N GLU A 156 -0.72 -0.92 -12.94
CA GLU A 156 -0.20 -2.15 -13.52
C GLU A 156 -0.79 -2.45 -14.91
N ILE A 157 -2.10 -2.25 -15.07
CA ILE A 157 -2.82 -2.52 -16.32
C ILE A 157 -2.44 -1.51 -17.41
N GLU A 158 -2.59 -0.23 -17.12
CA GLU A 158 -2.56 0.82 -18.13
C GLU A 158 -1.13 1.27 -18.47
N TYR A 159 -0.24 1.29 -17.49
CA TYR A 159 1.11 1.85 -17.65
C TYR A 159 2.18 0.76 -17.72
N LEU A 160 2.07 -0.28 -16.88
CA LEU A 160 3.05 -1.38 -16.86
C LEU A 160 2.70 -2.54 -17.80
N LYS A 161 1.54 -2.47 -18.46
CA LYS A 161 1.04 -3.48 -19.41
C LYS A 161 0.98 -4.90 -18.83
N ILE A 162 0.77 -5.01 -17.53
CA ILE A 162 0.53 -6.29 -16.86
C ILE A 162 -0.90 -6.74 -17.19
N PRO A 163 -1.12 -8.00 -17.60
CA PRO A 163 -2.45 -8.50 -17.94
C PRO A 163 -3.47 -8.24 -16.82
N PHE A 164 -4.63 -7.67 -17.16
CA PHE A 164 -5.59 -7.21 -16.17
C PHE A 164 -6.08 -8.32 -15.24
N LYS A 165 -6.25 -9.55 -15.71
CA LYS A 165 -6.60 -10.70 -14.86
C LYS A 165 -5.57 -10.94 -13.76
N ILE A 166 -4.28 -10.78 -14.08
CA ILE A 166 -3.20 -10.96 -13.11
C ILE A 166 -3.24 -9.82 -12.10
N SER A 167 -3.29 -8.57 -12.55
CA SER A 167 -3.33 -7.40 -11.67
C SER A 167 -4.54 -7.42 -10.73
N ILE A 168 -5.74 -7.75 -11.24
CA ILE A 168 -6.96 -7.87 -10.44
C ILE A 168 -6.84 -9.01 -9.42
N ASN A 169 -6.41 -10.20 -9.83
CA ASN A 169 -6.29 -11.33 -8.91
C ASN A 169 -5.29 -11.06 -7.78
N GLU A 170 -4.14 -10.46 -8.09
CA GLU A 170 -3.14 -10.13 -7.09
C GLU A 170 -3.59 -8.99 -6.17
N CYS A 171 -4.29 -7.99 -6.71
CA CYS A 171 -4.94 -6.94 -5.95
C CYS A 171 -5.95 -7.52 -4.92
N ILE A 172 -6.80 -8.47 -5.32
CA ILE A 172 -7.73 -9.16 -4.42
C ILE A 172 -6.99 -10.01 -3.38
N ASN A 173 -5.88 -10.65 -3.74
CA ASN A 173 -5.05 -11.42 -2.81
C ASN A 173 -4.43 -10.52 -1.74
N ILE A 174 -3.96 -9.32 -2.10
CA ILE A 174 -3.44 -8.34 -1.15
C ILE A 174 -4.59 -7.81 -0.27
N CYS A 175 -5.76 -7.49 -0.84
CA CYS A 175 -6.92 -7.05 -0.07
C CYS A 175 -7.28 -8.05 1.05
N LYS A 176 -7.29 -9.35 0.75
CA LYS A 176 -7.60 -10.40 1.74
C LYS A 176 -6.58 -10.48 2.87
N LYS A 177 -5.35 -10.01 2.66
CA LYS A 177 -4.29 -9.99 3.66
C LYS A 177 -4.40 -8.78 4.61
N TYR A 178 -4.84 -7.64 4.07
CA TYR A 178 -4.81 -6.34 4.78
C TYR A 178 -6.19 -5.79 5.16
N ASN A 179 -7.28 -6.45 4.78
CA ASN A 179 -8.63 -5.93 4.98
C ASN A 179 -9.69 -7.03 5.12
N GLU A 180 -10.89 -6.62 5.55
CA GLU A 180 -12.09 -7.44 5.64
C GLU A 180 -12.60 -7.88 4.26
N GLU A 181 -13.28 -9.02 4.25
CA GLU A 181 -13.79 -9.66 3.02
C GLU A 181 -14.70 -8.74 2.18
N LYS A 182 -15.42 -7.81 2.82
CA LYS A 182 -16.32 -6.86 2.14
C LYS A 182 -15.63 -6.00 1.07
N ASN A 183 -14.36 -5.63 1.27
CA ASN A 183 -13.64 -4.78 0.34
C ASN A 183 -13.22 -5.51 -0.94
N THR A 184 -13.09 -6.84 -0.89
CA THR A 184 -12.75 -7.64 -2.09
C THR A 184 -13.81 -7.52 -3.18
N LYS A 185 -15.10 -7.61 -2.82
CA LYS A 185 -16.22 -7.47 -3.76
C LYS A 185 -16.28 -6.08 -4.38
N PHE A 186 -16.06 -5.04 -3.57
CA PHE A 186 -16.05 -3.66 -4.04
C PHE A 186 -14.93 -3.42 -5.05
N ILE A 187 -13.69 -3.77 -4.70
CA ILE A 187 -12.51 -3.62 -5.58
C ILE A 187 -12.74 -4.37 -6.89
N ASN A 188 -13.21 -5.62 -6.83
CA ASN A 188 -13.46 -6.42 -8.03
C ASN A 188 -14.53 -5.79 -8.93
N GLY A 189 -15.58 -5.21 -8.33
CA GLY A 189 -16.63 -4.51 -9.08
C GLY A 189 -16.11 -3.28 -9.83
N ILE A 190 -15.32 -2.44 -9.17
CA ILE A 190 -14.71 -1.24 -9.79
C ILE A 190 -13.77 -1.66 -10.94
N LEU A 191 -12.87 -2.60 -10.69
CA LEU A 191 -11.87 -3.01 -11.69
C LEU A 191 -12.50 -3.75 -12.89
N ALA A 192 -13.52 -4.59 -12.65
CA ALA A 192 -14.26 -5.24 -13.73
C ALA A 192 -14.99 -4.21 -14.62
N ASN A 193 -15.57 -3.16 -14.03
CA ASN A 193 -16.22 -2.10 -14.80
C ASN A 193 -15.19 -1.27 -15.59
N TYR A 194 -14.05 -0.95 -14.98
CA TYR A 194 -12.95 -0.27 -15.67
C TYR A 194 -12.45 -1.05 -16.90
N VAL A 195 -12.20 -2.36 -16.76
CA VAL A 195 -11.80 -3.25 -17.87
C VAL A 195 -12.84 -3.22 -18.99
N ARG A 196 -14.13 -3.30 -18.64
CA ARG A 196 -15.25 -3.25 -19.59
C ARG A 196 -15.30 -1.92 -20.35
N ILE A 197 -15.19 -0.79 -19.65
CA ILE A 197 -15.26 0.56 -20.26
C ILE A 197 -14.06 0.80 -21.18
N LYS A 198 -12.87 0.36 -20.79
CA LYS A 198 -11.64 0.48 -21.59
C LYS A 198 -11.58 -0.50 -22.76
N GLY A 199 -12.53 -1.42 -22.88
CA GLY A 199 -12.54 -2.44 -23.94
C GLY A 199 -11.31 -3.35 -23.89
N LEU A 200 -10.76 -3.59 -22.69
CA LEU A 200 -9.57 -4.42 -22.53
C LEU A 200 -9.96 -5.88 -22.71
N ASN A 201 -9.36 -6.52 -23.71
CA ASN A 201 -9.57 -7.92 -24.02
C ASN A 201 -8.35 -8.74 -23.65
N ASP A 202 -8.55 -10.01 -23.36
CA ASP A 202 -7.49 -10.92 -22.92
C ASP A 202 -6.42 -11.23 -23.98
N GLY A 203 -6.60 -10.75 -25.22
CA GLY A 203 -5.73 -11.10 -26.33
C GLY A 203 -5.73 -12.59 -26.67
N VAL A 204 -6.73 -13.33 -26.18
CA VAL A 204 -7.03 -14.74 -26.50
C VAL A 204 -8.31 -14.80 -27.31
#